data_AF-A0A7K0V2Y8-F1
#
_entry.id   AF-A0A7K0V2Y8-F1
#
_cell.length_a   1.000
_cell.length_b   1.000
_cell.length_c   1.000
_cell.angle_alpha   90.00
_cell.angle_beta   90.00
_cell.angle_gamma   90.00
#
_symmetry.space_group_name_H-M   'P 1'
#
loop_
_entity.id
_entity.type
_entity.pdbx_description
1 polymer ?
#
loop_
_entity_poly.entity_id
_entity_poly.type
_entity_poly.pdbx_seq_one_letter_code
_entity_poly.pdbx_strand_id
1 'polypeptide(L)'
;VHREEGVFDVTPQGFEAAIELFIYYEAFLIDRRLHPGDDLTTQLIETEVNGDRLTNEEIISFLFLLVVAGNETTTKLLGNAWYWAWCNPEERAKPFNDPTRISDWVEETLRFDGSTQMVLRRTHIPIVIRDTHIDAGARVFLLIGSANRDEDVFDRADVYDLDRPNGDLMSFGNGRHFCLGALLARHEARIALDELVKHVSDYEIDEALMARVHSANVRGFATLPTTVKVR
;
A
#
# COMPACT_ATOMS: atom_id res chain seq x y z
N VAL A 1 -1.89 -9.68 -7.29
CA VAL A 1 -0.82 -10.42 -7.99
C VAL A 1 -0.41 -11.59 -7.11
N HIS A 2 -0.56 -12.82 -7.60
CA HIS A 2 0.04 -14.00 -6.96
C HIS A 2 1.41 -14.22 -7.61
N ARG A 3 2.43 -14.56 -6.81
CA ARG A 3 3.73 -15.00 -7.31
C ARG A 3 3.90 -16.45 -6.93
N GLU A 4 4.27 -17.28 -7.90
CA GLU A 4 4.61 -18.67 -7.62
C GLU A 4 5.86 -18.73 -6.73
N GLU A 5 5.89 -19.72 -5.85
CA GLU A 5 7.01 -19.94 -4.94
C GLU A 5 8.29 -20.22 -5.74
N GLY A 6 9.40 -19.55 -5.36
CA GLY A 6 10.69 -19.69 -6.04
C GLY A 6 10.88 -18.83 -7.30
N VAL A 7 9.87 -18.06 -7.73
CA VAL A 7 9.99 -17.10 -8.84
C VAL A 7 10.37 -15.72 -8.30
N PHE A 8 11.60 -15.28 -8.58
CA PHE A 8 12.14 -13.99 -8.10
C PHE A 8 12.26 -12.93 -9.20
N ASP A 9 12.20 -13.32 -10.46
CA ASP A 9 12.30 -12.43 -11.63
C ASP A 9 10.93 -12.11 -12.24
N VAL A 10 10.90 -11.13 -13.15
CA VAL A 10 9.72 -10.84 -13.97
C VAL A 10 9.47 -12.04 -14.89
N THR A 11 8.27 -12.61 -14.83
CA THR A 11 7.88 -13.74 -15.69
C THR A 11 7.80 -13.30 -17.16
N PRO A 12 7.89 -14.23 -18.13
CA PRO A 12 7.69 -13.90 -19.54
C PRO A 12 6.37 -13.17 -19.81
N GLN A 13 5.29 -13.60 -19.15
CA GLN A 13 3.98 -12.96 -19.24
C GLN A 13 3.99 -11.55 -18.62
N GLY A 14 4.73 -11.35 -17.52
CA GLY A 14 4.91 -10.03 -16.92
C GLY A 14 5.66 -9.08 -17.84
N PHE A 15 6.66 -9.58 -18.59
CA PHE A 15 7.40 -8.81 -19.57
C PHE A 15 6.54 -8.44 -20.79
N GLU A 16 5.77 -9.40 -21.32
CA GLU A 16 4.82 -9.18 -22.41
C GLU A 16 3.77 -8.14 -22.03
N ALA A 17 3.15 -8.28 -20.85
CA ALA A 17 2.19 -7.31 -20.32
C ALA A 17 2.80 -5.90 -20.15
N ALA A 18 4.07 -5.80 -19.77
CA ALA A 18 4.74 -4.51 -19.66
C ALA A 18 4.93 -3.84 -21.04
N ILE A 19 5.22 -4.61 -22.09
CA ILE A 19 5.30 -4.09 -23.47
C ILE A 19 3.92 -3.63 -23.95
N GLU A 20 2.88 -4.44 -23.75
CA GLU A 20 1.51 -4.07 -24.13
C GLU A 20 1.05 -2.80 -23.42
N LEU A 21 1.34 -2.69 -22.12
CA LEU A 21 0.99 -1.52 -21.33
C LEU A 21 1.78 -0.27 -21.78
N PHE A 22 3.05 -0.43 -22.18
CA PHE A 22 3.83 0.67 -22.75
C PHE A 22 3.21 1.17 -24.07
N ILE A 23 2.88 0.25 -24.98
CA ILE A 23 2.22 0.58 -26.26
C ILE A 23 0.90 1.29 -26.02
N TYR A 24 0.11 0.81 -25.05
CA TYR A 24 -1.13 1.47 -24.64
C TYR A 24 -0.88 2.89 -24.12
N TYR A 25 0.11 3.11 -23.26
CA TYR A 25 0.40 4.43 -22.72
C TYR A 25 0.93 5.42 -23.76
N GLU A 26 1.74 4.98 -24.72
CA GLU A 26 2.15 5.82 -25.86
C GLU A 26 0.92 6.31 -26.65
N ALA A 27 0.03 5.38 -27.02
CA ALA A 27 -1.20 5.72 -27.72
C ALA A 27 -2.11 6.65 -26.89
N PHE A 28 -2.21 6.38 -25.59
CA PHE A 28 -3.01 7.18 -24.66
C PHE A 28 -2.45 8.60 -24.50
N LEU A 29 -1.12 8.78 -24.43
CA LEU A 29 -0.51 10.10 -24.35
C LEU A 29 -0.71 10.91 -25.63
N ILE A 30 -0.60 10.27 -26.80
CA ILE A 30 -0.90 10.92 -28.08
C ILE A 30 -2.34 11.43 -28.08
N ASP A 31 -3.29 10.59 -27.65
CA ASP A 31 -4.69 10.97 -27.54
C ASP A 31 -4.91 12.13 -26.56
N ARG A 32 -4.37 12.06 -25.33
CA ARG A 32 -4.51 13.13 -24.34
C ARG A 32 -3.88 14.46 -24.76
N ARG A 33 -2.86 14.44 -25.64
CA ARG A 33 -2.30 15.67 -26.24
C ARG A 33 -3.21 16.28 -27.31
N LEU A 34 -3.89 15.45 -28.09
CA LEU A 34 -4.84 15.91 -29.12
C LEU A 34 -6.20 16.30 -28.52
N HIS A 35 -6.58 15.63 -27.45
CA HIS A 35 -7.87 15.76 -26.78
C HIS A 35 -7.71 15.88 -25.26
N PRO A 36 -7.18 17.01 -24.73
CA PRO A 36 -7.00 17.21 -23.29
C PRO A 36 -8.29 16.96 -22.49
N GLY A 37 -8.17 16.27 -21.36
CA GLY A 37 -9.27 15.95 -20.45
C GLY A 37 -9.05 16.52 -19.05
N ASP A 38 -10.03 16.33 -18.16
CA ASP A 38 -9.91 16.66 -16.73
C ASP A 38 -9.35 15.44 -15.96
N ASP A 39 -8.13 15.04 -16.31
CA ASP A 39 -7.47 13.86 -15.76
C ASP A 39 -6.00 14.11 -15.40
N LEU A 40 -5.45 13.25 -14.55
CA LEU A 40 -4.07 13.36 -14.07
C LEU A 40 -3.05 13.35 -15.21
N THR A 41 -3.32 12.63 -16.30
CA THR A 41 -2.36 12.50 -17.40
C THR A 41 -2.30 13.79 -18.20
N THR A 42 -3.44 14.42 -18.49
CA THR A 42 -3.47 15.78 -19.05
C THR A 42 -2.75 16.77 -18.15
N GLN A 43 -2.98 16.73 -16.83
CA GLN A 43 -2.25 17.61 -15.90
C GLN A 43 -0.73 17.40 -15.95
N LEU A 44 -0.26 16.15 -16.00
CA LEU A 44 1.18 15.83 -16.12
C LEU A 44 1.79 16.32 -17.44
N ILE A 45 1.05 16.23 -18.55
CA ILE A 45 1.46 16.74 -19.86
C ILE A 45 1.60 18.27 -19.86
N GLU A 46 0.65 18.96 -19.24
CA GLU A 46 0.54 20.42 -19.27
C GLU A 46 1.46 21.11 -18.25
N THR A 47 1.80 20.40 -17.17
CA THR A 47 2.63 20.92 -16.07
C THR A 47 4.02 21.34 -16.57
N GLU A 48 4.45 22.53 -16.16
CA GLU A 48 5.79 23.06 -16.37
C GLU A 48 6.29 23.66 -15.05
N VAL A 49 7.52 23.34 -14.67
CA VAL A 49 8.16 23.86 -13.45
C VAL A 49 9.51 24.46 -13.82
N ASN A 50 9.67 25.77 -13.60
CA ASN A 50 10.91 26.50 -13.91
C ASN A 50 11.38 26.36 -15.37
N GLY A 51 10.45 26.25 -16.33
CA GLY A 51 10.78 26.04 -17.73
C GLY A 51 10.98 24.57 -18.13
N ASP A 52 10.90 23.64 -17.18
CA ASP A 52 11.09 22.21 -17.41
C ASP A 52 9.75 21.47 -17.48
N ARG A 53 9.67 20.48 -18.37
CA ARG A 53 8.47 19.67 -18.64
C ARG A 53 8.83 18.20 -18.65
N LEU A 54 7.92 17.37 -18.16
CA LEU A 54 8.09 15.93 -18.24
C LEU A 54 8.10 15.48 -19.71
N THR A 55 9.08 14.64 -20.03
CA THR A 55 9.14 13.92 -21.30
C THR A 55 8.06 12.83 -21.34
N ASN A 56 7.74 12.35 -22.54
CA ASN A 56 6.80 11.22 -22.67
C ASN A 56 7.29 10.00 -21.88
N GLU A 57 8.58 9.68 -21.96
CA GLU A 57 9.18 8.56 -21.24
C GLU A 57 9.02 8.68 -19.71
N GLU A 58 9.18 9.89 -19.17
CA GLU A 58 8.97 10.16 -17.74
C GLU A 58 7.50 10.04 -17.34
N ILE A 59 6.58 10.56 -18.16
CA ILE A 59 5.14 10.45 -17.88
C ILE A 59 4.71 8.98 -17.91
N ILE A 60 5.12 8.22 -18.94
CA ILE A 60 4.84 6.78 -19.02
C ILE A 60 5.40 6.04 -17.81
N SER A 61 6.67 6.29 -17.48
CA SER A 61 7.31 5.69 -16.31
C SER A 61 6.56 6.00 -15.01
N PHE A 62 6.03 7.22 -14.88
CA PHE A 62 5.22 7.62 -13.74
C PHE A 62 3.85 6.93 -13.72
N LEU A 63 3.19 6.76 -14.88
CA LEU A 63 1.93 6.00 -14.98
C LEU A 63 2.12 4.54 -14.58
N PHE A 64 3.22 3.91 -15.01
CA PHE A 64 3.61 2.56 -14.54
C PHE A 64 3.76 2.52 -13.01
N LEU A 65 4.46 3.50 -12.43
CA LEU A 65 4.64 3.60 -10.99
C LEU A 65 3.29 3.69 -10.27
N LEU A 66 2.35 4.51 -10.76
CA LEU A 66 1.04 4.68 -10.14
C LEU A 66 0.21 3.38 -10.16
N VAL A 67 0.19 2.67 -11.29
CA VAL A 67 -0.57 1.41 -11.40
C VAL A 67 -0.02 0.34 -10.46
N VAL A 68 1.30 0.19 -10.39
CA VAL A 68 1.92 -0.82 -9.52
C VAL A 68 1.78 -0.42 -8.05
N ALA A 69 2.11 0.83 -7.70
CA ALA A 69 2.13 1.28 -6.31
C ALA A 69 0.73 1.41 -5.73
N GLY A 70 -0.25 1.90 -6.49
CA GLY A 70 -1.62 2.16 -6.03
C GLY A 70 -2.48 0.90 -5.91
N ASN A 71 -2.37 -0.03 -6.87
CA ASN A 71 -3.29 -1.18 -6.90
C ASN A 71 -2.96 -2.22 -5.83
N GLU A 72 -1.70 -2.66 -5.76
CA GLU A 72 -1.36 -3.79 -4.90
C GLU A 72 -1.43 -3.41 -3.42
N THR A 73 -0.89 -2.24 -3.06
CA THR A 73 -0.78 -1.83 -1.66
C THR A 73 -2.14 -1.52 -1.04
N THR A 74 -3.03 -0.77 -1.69
CA THR A 74 -4.36 -0.49 -1.13
C THR A 74 -5.22 -1.75 -1.03
N THR A 75 -5.18 -2.62 -2.04
CA THR A 75 -5.88 -3.92 -1.98
C THR A 75 -5.43 -4.75 -0.78
N LYS A 76 -4.13 -4.77 -0.48
CA LYS A 76 -3.60 -5.52 0.68
C LYS A 76 -3.99 -4.88 2.00
N LEU A 77 -4.03 -3.54 2.07
CA LEU A 77 -4.48 -2.82 3.25
C LEU A 77 -5.91 -3.22 3.61
N LEU A 78 -6.82 -3.22 2.63
CA LEU A 78 -8.21 -3.63 2.82
C LEU A 78 -8.35 -5.08 3.30
N GLY A 79 -7.63 -6.01 2.66
CA GLY A 79 -7.63 -7.41 3.08
C GLY A 79 -7.08 -7.61 4.49
N ASN A 80 -6.02 -6.90 4.86
CA ASN A 80 -5.44 -6.97 6.21
C ASN A 80 -6.38 -6.35 7.25
N ALA A 81 -7.03 -5.23 6.95
CA ALA A 81 -8.01 -4.61 7.85
C ALA A 81 -9.15 -5.58 8.15
N TRP A 82 -9.71 -6.18 7.10
CA TRP A 82 -10.81 -7.15 7.20
C TRP A 82 -10.44 -8.38 8.03
N TYR A 83 -9.24 -8.92 7.80
CA TYR A 83 -8.71 -10.05 8.56
C TYR A 83 -8.49 -9.71 10.04
N TRP A 84 -7.83 -8.58 10.35
CA TRP A 84 -7.51 -8.25 11.74
C TRP A 84 -8.72 -7.86 12.57
N ALA A 85 -9.75 -7.27 11.97
CA ALA A 85 -11.03 -7.11 12.64
C ALA A 85 -11.70 -8.47 12.93
N TRP A 86 -11.60 -9.45 12.04
CA TRP A 86 -12.13 -10.79 12.31
C TRP A 86 -11.38 -11.49 13.45
N CYS A 87 -10.04 -11.35 13.51
CA CYS A 87 -9.25 -11.86 14.64
C CYS A 87 -9.52 -11.14 15.97
N ASN A 88 -10.06 -9.92 15.94
CA ASN A 88 -10.30 -9.09 17.12
C ASN A 88 -11.76 -8.60 17.18
N PRO A 89 -12.72 -9.46 17.58
CA PRO A 89 -14.14 -9.12 17.55
C PRO A 89 -14.52 -7.88 18.36
N GLU A 90 -13.83 -7.63 19.48
CA GLU A 90 -14.03 -6.44 20.33
C GLU A 90 -13.63 -5.15 19.60
N GLU A 91 -12.52 -5.19 18.87
CA GLU A 91 -12.07 -4.07 18.02
C GLU A 91 -12.99 -3.88 16.82
N ARG A 92 -13.40 -4.98 16.16
CA ARG A 92 -14.37 -4.96 15.04
C ARG A 92 -15.69 -4.31 15.44
N ALA A 93 -16.17 -4.55 16.65
CA ALA A 93 -17.43 -4.01 17.13
C ALA A 93 -17.43 -2.47 17.14
N LYS A 94 -16.26 -1.82 17.30
CA LYS A 94 -16.14 -0.35 17.33
C LYS A 94 -16.62 0.29 16.02
N PRO A 95 -16.00 0.05 14.84
CA PRO A 95 -16.47 0.59 13.57
C PRO A 95 -17.84 0.04 13.15
N PHE A 96 -18.19 -1.21 13.51
CA PHE A 96 -19.49 -1.79 13.16
C PHE A 96 -20.68 -1.14 13.88
N ASN A 97 -20.44 -0.57 15.06
CA ASN A 97 -21.45 0.15 15.85
C ASN A 97 -21.35 1.68 15.70
N ASP A 98 -20.17 2.20 15.35
CA ASP A 98 -19.90 3.62 15.15
C ASP A 98 -18.99 3.86 13.92
N PRO A 99 -19.57 4.22 12.76
CA PRO A 99 -18.81 4.47 11.54
C PRO A 99 -17.75 5.57 11.64
N THR A 100 -17.80 6.44 12.67
CA THR A 100 -16.76 7.45 12.87
C THR A 100 -15.40 6.82 13.20
N ARG A 101 -15.40 5.57 13.70
CA ARG A 101 -14.22 4.77 14.04
C ARG A 101 -13.54 4.09 12.84
N ILE A 102 -14.09 4.21 11.62
CA ILE A 102 -13.48 3.64 10.40
C ILE A 102 -12.08 4.19 10.15
N SER A 103 -11.86 5.48 10.45
CA SER A 103 -10.52 6.08 10.29
C SER A 103 -9.49 5.44 11.21
N ASP A 104 -9.88 5.13 12.45
CA ASP A 104 -8.97 4.48 13.42
C ASP A 104 -8.65 3.04 12.99
N TRP A 105 -9.63 2.33 12.43
CA TRP A 105 -9.42 1.01 11.85
C TRP A 105 -8.38 1.02 10.72
N VAL A 106 -8.44 2.03 9.84
CA VAL A 106 -7.46 2.20 8.77
C VAL A 106 -6.06 2.51 9.31
N GLU A 107 -5.92 3.47 10.23
CA GLU A 107 -4.61 3.84 10.78
C GLU A 107 -3.99 2.70 11.60
N GLU A 108 -4.78 2.00 12.42
CA GLU A 108 -4.27 0.88 13.20
C GLU A 108 -3.90 -0.30 12.30
N THR A 109 -4.60 -0.55 11.20
CA THR A 109 -4.17 -1.55 10.20
C THR A 109 -2.87 -1.14 9.53
N LEU A 110 -2.73 0.12 9.13
CA LEU A 110 -1.50 0.65 8.52
C LEU A 110 -0.31 0.44 9.45
N ARG A 111 -0.48 0.66 10.75
CA ARG A 111 0.54 0.40 11.75
C ARG A 111 0.77 -1.12 11.90
N PHE A 112 -0.26 -1.86 12.26
CA PHE A 112 -0.15 -3.23 12.75
C PHE A 112 0.24 -4.25 11.67
N ASP A 113 -0.35 -4.19 10.48
CA ASP A 113 -0.08 -5.11 9.37
C ASP A 113 -0.24 -4.37 8.03
N GLY A 114 0.46 -3.25 7.89
CA GLY A 114 0.46 -2.43 6.69
C GLY A 114 1.00 -3.18 5.46
N SER A 115 0.58 -2.78 4.27
CA SER A 115 0.93 -3.50 3.03
C SER A 115 2.43 -3.53 2.76
N THR A 116 3.14 -2.41 2.95
CA THR A 116 4.59 -2.33 2.71
C THR A 116 5.36 -2.67 3.98
N GLN A 117 6.14 -3.75 3.92
CA GLN A 117 6.90 -4.24 5.07
C GLN A 117 8.33 -3.74 5.10
N MET A 118 8.92 -3.40 3.94
CA MET A 118 10.30 -2.93 3.89
C MET A 118 10.56 -1.99 2.71
N VAL A 119 11.57 -1.13 2.85
CA VAL A 119 12.10 -0.36 1.72
C VAL A 119 13.61 -0.48 1.65
N LEU A 120 14.15 -0.57 0.43
CA LEU A 120 15.58 -0.66 0.21
C LEU A 120 16.20 0.74 0.09
N ARG A 121 17.37 0.92 0.70
CA ARG A 121 18.26 2.07 0.50
C ARG A 121 19.67 1.60 0.16
N ARG A 122 20.44 2.49 -0.46
CA ARG A 122 21.87 2.30 -0.67
C ARG A 122 22.63 3.44 0.00
N THR A 123 23.63 3.11 0.79
CA THR A 123 24.49 4.12 1.42
C THR A 123 25.36 4.79 0.36
N HIS A 124 25.46 6.12 0.39
CA HIS A 124 26.35 6.88 -0.51
C HIS A 124 27.73 7.12 0.12
N ILE A 125 27.79 7.17 1.44
CA ILE A 125 28.98 7.32 2.27
C ILE A 125 28.92 6.29 3.40
N PRO A 126 30.04 5.99 4.08
CA PRO A 126 30.00 5.18 5.30
C PRO A 126 29.14 5.88 6.35
N ILE A 127 28.30 5.12 7.05
CA ILE A 127 27.43 5.63 8.11
C ILE A 127 27.56 4.74 9.35
N VAL A 128 27.17 5.30 10.50
CA VAL A 128 27.04 4.55 11.75
C VAL A 128 25.61 4.69 12.23
N ILE A 129 24.93 3.56 12.45
CA ILE A 129 23.59 3.51 13.06
C ILE A 129 23.75 2.77 14.38
N ARG A 130 23.50 3.48 15.50
CA ARG A 130 23.82 2.99 16.84
C ARG A 130 25.31 2.58 16.90
N ASP A 131 25.62 1.32 17.18
CA ASP A 131 26.98 0.80 17.25
C ASP A 131 27.41 0.05 15.98
N THR A 132 26.59 0.09 14.92
CA THR A 132 26.84 -0.65 13.67
C THR A 132 27.41 0.28 12.60
N HIS A 133 28.62 -0.03 12.14
CA HIS A 133 29.22 0.57 10.95
C HIS A 133 28.65 -0.05 9.67
N ILE A 134 28.27 0.79 8.71
CA ILE A 134 27.79 0.39 7.40
C ILE A 134 28.61 1.12 6.34
N ASP A 135 29.28 0.34 5.49
CA ASP A 135 30.14 0.88 4.43
C ASP A 135 29.36 1.63 3.35
N ALA A 136 30.07 2.45 2.57
CA ALA A 136 29.52 3.06 1.38
C ALA A 136 29.12 2.00 0.34
N GLY A 137 28.00 2.23 -0.35
CA GLY A 137 27.50 1.34 -1.39
C GLY A 137 26.74 0.12 -0.89
N ALA A 138 26.65 -0.09 0.42
CA ALA A 138 25.88 -1.16 1.05
C ALA A 138 24.37 -1.01 0.79
N ARG A 139 23.69 -2.14 0.67
CA ARG A 139 22.23 -2.24 0.56
C ARG A 139 21.64 -2.41 1.97
N VAL A 140 20.74 -1.53 2.35
CA VAL A 140 20.13 -1.49 3.69
C VAL A 140 18.62 -1.60 3.55
N PHE A 141 18.03 -2.63 4.15
CA PHE A 141 16.58 -2.74 4.28
C PHE A 141 16.11 -1.98 5.52
N LEU A 142 15.18 -1.06 5.32
CA LEU A 142 14.45 -0.41 6.39
C LEU A 142 13.17 -1.20 6.61
N LEU A 143 13.06 -1.84 7.77
CA LEU A 143 11.94 -2.73 8.10
C LEU A 143 10.77 -1.92 8.65
N ILE A 144 9.91 -1.44 7.75
CA ILE A 144 8.73 -0.63 8.08
C ILE A 144 7.78 -1.37 9.02
N GLY A 145 7.52 -2.66 8.75
CA GLY A 145 6.69 -3.49 9.63
C GLY A 145 7.25 -3.59 11.05
N SER A 146 8.57 -3.68 11.19
CA SER A 146 9.24 -3.67 12.51
C SER A 146 9.12 -2.31 13.18
N ALA A 147 9.34 -1.21 12.45
CA ALA A 147 9.25 0.14 13.02
C ALA A 147 7.84 0.44 13.54
N ASN A 148 6.80 -0.02 12.85
CA ASN A 148 5.41 0.14 13.30
C ASN A 148 5.02 -0.80 14.46
N ARG A 149 5.88 -1.75 14.81
CA ARG A 149 5.73 -2.69 15.93
C ARG A 149 6.79 -2.49 17.01
N ASP A 150 7.55 -1.40 16.94
CA ASP A 150 8.62 -1.10 17.88
C ASP A 150 8.04 -0.72 19.26
N GLU A 151 8.33 -1.52 20.29
CA GLU A 151 7.87 -1.29 21.66
C GLU A 151 8.45 -0.03 22.31
N ASP A 152 9.56 0.51 21.81
CA ASP A 152 10.11 1.79 22.27
C ASP A 152 9.23 2.97 21.80
N VAL A 153 8.40 2.77 20.77
CA VAL A 153 7.53 3.79 20.17
C VAL A 153 6.05 3.54 20.45
N PHE A 154 5.60 2.28 20.37
CA PHE A 154 4.21 1.89 20.51
C PHE A 154 4.01 1.01 21.74
N ASP A 155 3.37 1.53 22.79
CA ASP A 155 3.02 0.70 23.96
C ASP A 155 2.12 -0.48 23.55
N ARG A 156 2.36 -1.68 24.08
CA ARG A 156 1.70 -2.93 23.66
C ARG A 156 1.68 -3.07 22.13
N ALA A 157 2.83 -2.88 21.48
CA ALA A 157 2.95 -2.80 20.02
C ALA A 157 2.30 -3.97 19.25
N ASP A 158 2.27 -5.15 19.88
CA ASP A 158 1.71 -6.38 19.33
C ASP A 158 0.21 -6.60 19.59
N VAL A 159 -0.47 -5.63 20.20
CA VAL A 159 -1.93 -5.60 20.32
C VAL A 159 -2.52 -4.73 19.22
N TYR A 160 -3.55 -5.25 18.54
CA TYR A 160 -4.37 -4.51 17.59
C TYR A 160 -5.41 -3.70 18.38
N ASP A 161 -5.27 -2.38 18.39
CA ASP A 161 -6.04 -1.49 19.27
C ASP A 161 -6.43 -0.20 18.53
N LEU A 162 -7.72 -0.07 18.19
CA LEU A 162 -8.28 1.10 17.50
C LEU A 162 -8.40 2.33 18.41
N ASP A 163 -8.25 2.19 19.73
CA ASP A 163 -8.22 3.33 20.66
C ASP A 163 -6.79 3.88 20.85
N ARG A 164 -5.81 3.27 20.17
CA ARG A 164 -4.44 3.79 20.15
C ARG A 164 -4.43 5.21 19.57
N PRO A 165 -3.74 6.16 20.22
CA PRO A 165 -3.51 7.46 19.61
C PRO A 165 -2.79 7.32 18.27
N ASN A 166 -3.32 7.96 17.23
CA ASN A 166 -2.63 8.05 15.94
C ASN A 166 -1.23 8.64 16.16
N GLY A 167 -0.19 7.96 15.66
CA GLY A 167 1.21 8.27 15.96
C GLY A 167 2.13 8.26 14.75
N ASP A 168 3.44 8.21 15.01
CA ASP A 168 4.54 8.27 14.03
C ASP A 168 4.66 6.98 13.19
N LEU A 169 3.60 6.65 12.45
CA LEU A 169 3.56 5.50 11.56
C LEU A 169 4.51 5.68 10.38
N MET A 170 5.23 4.61 10.05
CA MET A 170 6.20 4.55 8.97
C MET A 170 5.63 3.90 7.70
N SER A 171 4.35 3.51 7.70
CA SER A 171 3.68 2.78 6.61
C SER A 171 3.72 3.49 5.26
N PHE A 172 3.84 4.82 5.27
CA PHE A 172 3.98 5.66 4.08
C PHE A 172 5.41 6.16 3.84
N GLY A 173 6.38 5.66 4.61
CA GLY A 173 7.76 6.12 4.60
C GLY A 173 7.89 7.54 5.17
N ASN A 174 9.03 8.16 4.89
CA ASN A 174 9.35 9.52 5.35
C ASN A 174 10.30 10.21 4.35
N GLY A 175 10.36 11.54 4.40
CA GLY A 175 11.25 12.38 3.61
C GLY A 175 10.77 12.59 2.17
N ARG A 176 11.71 12.79 1.25
CA ARG A 176 11.43 13.11 -0.17
C ARG A 176 10.63 12.04 -0.91
N HIS A 177 10.64 10.81 -0.41
CA HIS A 177 9.87 9.68 -0.96
C HIS A 177 8.70 9.29 -0.05
N PHE A 178 8.21 10.20 0.79
CA PHE A 178 6.92 10.00 1.46
C PHE A 178 5.85 9.67 0.42
N CYS A 179 5.01 8.68 0.71
CA CYS A 179 4.07 8.13 -0.24
C CYS A 179 3.14 9.20 -0.82
N LEU A 180 3.26 9.44 -2.13
CA LEU A 180 2.40 10.36 -2.86
C LEU A 180 0.91 9.96 -2.75
N GLY A 181 0.63 8.66 -2.73
CA GLY A 181 -0.72 8.10 -2.63
C GLY A 181 -1.28 8.00 -1.22
N ALA A 182 -0.60 8.50 -0.18
CA ALA A 182 -1.00 8.28 1.22
C ALA A 182 -2.42 8.78 1.54
N LEU A 183 -2.82 9.91 0.95
CA LEU A 183 -4.17 10.46 1.14
C LEU A 183 -5.22 9.65 0.37
N LEU A 184 -4.89 9.25 -0.86
CA LEU A 184 -5.78 8.44 -1.70
C LEU A 184 -6.01 7.05 -1.09
N ALA A 185 -4.95 6.36 -0.67
CA ALA A 185 -5.03 5.04 -0.04
C ALA A 185 -5.90 5.06 1.23
N ARG A 186 -5.74 6.09 2.07
CA ARG A 186 -6.61 6.29 3.24
C ARG A 186 -8.06 6.55 2.85
N HIS A 187 -8.29 7.36 1.82
CA HIS A 187 -9.63 7.71 1.37
C HIS A 187 -10.36 6.49 0.79
N GLU A 188 -9.71 5.76 -0.11
CA GLU A 188 -10.22 4.50 -0.66
C GLU A 188 -10.52 3.49 0.45
N ALA A 189 -9.59 3.32 1.40
CA ALA A 189 -9.78 2.39 2.51
C ALA A 189 -10.98 2.79 3.39
N ARG A 190 -11.14 4.07 3.70
CA ARG A 190 -12.28 4.56 4.47
C ARG A 190 -13.60 4.32 3.76
N ILE A 191 -13.70 4.67 2.47
CA ILE A 191 -14.93 4.48 1.70
C ILE A 191 -15.28 2.99 1.63
N ALA A 192 -14.33 2.13 1.27
CA ALA A 192 -14.60 0.71 1.12
C ALA A 192 -15.03 0.06 2.45
N LEU A 193 -14.36 0.38 3.56
CA LEU A 193 -14.71 -0.18 4.88
C LEU A 193 -16.03 0.39 5.41
N ASP A 194 -16.31 1.67 5.18
CA ASP A 194 -17.58 2.30 5.54
C ASP A 194 -18.76 1.65 4.79
N GLU A 195 -18.64 1.45 3.48
CA GLU A 195 -19.66 0.75 2.68
C GLU A 195 -19.82 -0.72 3.09
N LEU A 196 -18.74 -1.41 3.44
CA LEU A 196 -18.82 -2.76 4.00
C LEU A 196 -19.61 -2.77 5.32
N VAL A 197 -19.30 -1.88 6.26
CA VAL A 197 -19.98 -1.82 7.57
C VAL A 197 -21.45 -1.44 7.43
N LYS A 198 -21.80 -0.54 6.50
CA LYS A 198 -23.18 -0.14 6.19
C LYS A 198 -24.04 -1.29 5.69
N HIS A 199 -23.45 -2.25 4.98
CA HIS A 199 -24.19 -3.33 4.32
C HIS A 199 -23.98 -4.71 4.96
N VAL A 200 -22.95 -4.88 5.80
CA VAL A 200 -22.62 -6.14 6.47
C VAL A 200 -22.79 -5.97 7.97
N SER A 201 -23.58 -6.86 8.58
CA SER A 201 -23.80 -6.90 10.03
C SER A 201 -22.73 -7.71 10.76
N ASP A 202 -22.22 -8.75 10.10
CA ASP A 202 -21.27 -9.71 10.65
C ASP A 202 -20.68 -10.54 9.51
N TYR A 203 -19.54 -11.18 9.74
CA TYR A 203 -18.86 -11.99 8.73
C TYR A 203 -17.91 -13.01 9.35
N GLU A 204 -17.65 -14.08 8.61
CA GLU A 204 -16.71 -15.15 8.95
C GLU A 204 -15.74 -15.39 7.80
N ILE A 205 -14.47 -15.63 8.15
CA ILE A 205 -13.41 -15.96 7.20
C ILE A 205 -13.17 -17.47 7.24
N ASP A 206 -13.08 -18.10 6.07
CA ASP A 206 -12.67 -19.50 5.96
C ASP A 206 -11.14 -19.61 6.07
N GLU A 207 -10.67 -19.89 7.28
CA GLU A 207 -9.24 -20.05 7.57
C GLU A 207 -8.57 -21.17 6.76
N ALA A 208 -9.30 -22.22 6.37
CA ALA A 208 -8.70 -23.33 5.63
C ALA A 208 -8.39 -22.96 4.17
N LEU A 209 -9.08 -21.94 3.64
CA LEU A 209 -8.96 -21.50 2.25
C LEU A 209 -8.28 -20.13 2.09
N MET A 210 -7.90 -19.47 3.20
CA MET A 210 -7.14 -18.23 3.13
C MET A 210 -5.69 -18.51 2.69
N ALA A 211 -5.15 -17.62 1.87
CA ALA A 211 -3.75 -17.69 1.44
C ALA A 211 -3.13 -16.30 1.42
N ARG A 212 -1.97 -16.14 2.06
CA ARG A 212 -1.17 -14.91 1.94
C ARG A 212 -0.42 -14.88 0.60
N VAL A 213 -0.18 -13.69 0.09
CA VAL A 213 0.69 -13.52 -1.08
C VAL A 213 2.12 -13.91 -0.70
N HIS A 214 2.78 -14.68 -1.57
CA HIS A 214 4.21 -14.93 -1.48
C HIS A 214 4.98 -13.69 -1.92
N SER A 215 5.28 -12.79 -0.98
CA SER A 215 6.01 -11.55 -1.23
C SER A 215 6.78 -11.14 0.01
N ALA A 216 8.06 -10.81 -0.16
CA ALA A 216 8.91 -10.33 0.93
C ALA A 216 8.57 -8.89 1.35
N ASN A 217 7.97 -8.08 0.47
CA ASN A 217 7.74 -6.66 0.72
C ASN A 217 6.25 -6.30 0.84
N VAL A 218 5.43 -6.70 -0.13
CA VAL A 218 4.01 -6.34 -0.15
C VAL A 218 3.19 -7.45 0.49
N ARG A 219 2.82 -7.26 1.75
CA ARG A 219 2.16 -8.26 2.60
C ARG A 219 0.65 -8.11 2.55
N GLY A 220 -0.05 -9.21 2.27
CA GLY A 220 -1.50 -9.31 2.39
C GLY A 220 -2.01 -10.63 1.85
N PHE A 221 -3.29 -10.70 1.49
CA PHE A 221 -3.95 -11.95 1.08
C PHE A 221 -4.03 -12.08 -0.44
N ALA A 222 -3.69 -13.27 -0.95
CA ALA A 222 -4.00 -13.70 -2.32
C ALA A 222 -5.47 -14.14 -2.40
N THR A 223 -5.94 -14.86 -1.38
CA THR A 223 -7.33 -15.26 -1.19
C THR A 223 -7.73 -15.04 0.27
N LEU A 224 -8.92 -14.49 0.49
CA LEU A 224 -9.53 -14.34 1.82
C LEU A 224 -11.03 -14.67 1.74
N PRO A 225 -11.39 -15.95 1.54
CA PRO A 225 -12.79 -16.32 1.36
C PRO A 225 -13.61 -15.96 2.60
N THR A 226 -14.66 -15.19 2.39
CA THR A 226 -15.47 -14.60 3.47
C THR A 226 -16.95 -14.89 3.21
N THR A 227 -17.65 -15.40 4.22
CA THR A 227 -19.12 -15.43 4.25
C THR A 227 -19.62 -14.24 5.04
N VAL A 228 -20.54 -13.45 4.47
CA VAL A 228 -21.08 -12.24 5.10
C VAL A 228 -22.56 -12.40 5.45
N LYS A 229 -22.98 -11.77 6.54
CA LYS A 229 -24.40 -11.54 6.87
C LYS A 229 -24.77 -10.12 6.48
N VAL A 230 -25.56 -9.99 5.41
CA VAL A 230 -26.05 -8.69 4.92
C VAL A 230 -27.06 -8.10 5.92
N ARG A 231 -27.08 -6.77 6.04
CA ARG A 231 -28.05 -6.02 6.84
C ARG A 231 -29.42 -5.93 6.19
#